data_AF-A0A816FXX0-F1
#
_entry.id   AF-A0A816FXX0-F1
#
_cell.length_a   1.000
_cell.length_b   1.000
_cell.length_c   1.000
_cell.angle_alpha   90.00
_cell.angle_beta   90.00
_cell.angle_gamma   90.00
#
_symmetry.space_group_name_H-M   'P 1'
#
loop_
_entity.id
_entity.type
_entity.pdbx_description
1 polymer ?
#
loop_
_entity_poly.entity_id
_entity_poly.type
_entity_poly.pdbx_seq_one_letter_code
_entity_poly.pdbx_strand_id
1 'polypeptide(L)'
;MSLEQQIQKESERFQALFDRLSDAQWSDGALPEAQNYLITCKDHVRLAQENITEFNTAVEKEHKRLLDIKGHGVRHTWYKVRGKLEERLDEQEKTWLQEFEKCKEEEERLIVLQEEVRSAETYLHECQTAYDEYINTKRELDEILEDFFSGSTPSYPEEDVMEQDLKKQEEQLISLQNQHRLLTHVFQLLHKAHQAVMIARRALDDALNMNTFDLFSKSSFADIAVSSNLARARNASMQAQQFLNEAKRVSPNIPHIGQIFIRQDNLVFNIMFDNIWTDMSMRQTIHEALNRMCRADTFLLGILAGMKEQLERCEVDRDKKSKHVKCLATEHFIKRITIVQNIIKMPPPYSSEV
;
A
#
# COMPACT_ATOMS: atom_id res chain seq x y z
N MET A 1 -1.51 -28.65 43.62
CA MET A 1 -1.74 -29.63 42.54
C MET A 1 -0.58 -29.46 41.58
N SER A 2 0.10 -30.54 41.18
CA SER A 2 1.24 -30.40 40.25
C SER A 2 0.73 -30.10 38.83
N LEU A 3 1.58 -29.51 37.99
CA LEU A 3 1.28 -29.21 36.58
C LEU A 3 0.78 -30.46 35.84
N GLU A 4 1.43 -31.60 36.07
CA GLU A 4 1.10 -32.87 35.44
C GLU A 4 -0.28 -33.37 35.84
N GLN A 5 -0.68 -33.21 37.11
CA GLN A 5 -2.01 -33.57 37.60
C GLN A 5 -3.11 -32.69 37.00
N GLN A 6 -2.83 -31.41 36.82
CA GLN A 6 -3.77 -30.48 36.20
C GLN A 6 -3.98 -30.79 34.72
N ILE A 7 -2.89 -31.04 33.98
CA ILE A 7 -2.94 -31.44 32.57
C ILE A 7 -3.66 -32.77 32.40
N GLN A 8 -3.41 -33.76 33.27
CA GLN A 8 -4.08 -35.06 33.20
C GLN A 8 -5.60 -34.94 33.37
N LYS A 9 -6.05 -34.03 34.24
CA LYS A 9 -7.48 -33.77 34.49
C LYS A 9 -8.18 -33.19 33.25
N GLU A 10 -7.49 -32.35 32.47
CA GLU A 10 -8.02 -31.72 31.25
C GLU A 10 -7.63 -32.47 29.96
N SER A 11 -7.13 -33.71 30.07
CA SER A 11 -6.57 -34.47 28.95
C SER A 11 -7.55 -34.68 27.79
N GLU A 12 -8.83 -34.96 28.07
CA GLU A 12 -9.88 -35.10 27.06
C GLU A 12 -10.09 -33.79 26.26
N ARG A 13 -10.05 -32.64 26.95
CA ARG A 13 -10.18 -31.32 26.32
C ARG A 13 -9.00 -31.03 25.39
N PHE A 14 -7.77 -31.34 25.83
CA PHE A 14 -6.58 -31.19 25.01
C PHE A 14 -6.62 -32.09 23.77
N GLN A 15 -7.03 -33.35 23.89
CA GLN A 15 -7.18 -34.25 22.74
C GLN A 15 -8.17 -33.68 21.73
N ALA A 16 -9.35 -33.25 22.19
CA ALA A 16 -10.36 -32.64 21.31
C ALA A 16 -9.87 -31.34 20.63
N LEU A 17 -8.95 -30.59 21.25
CA LEU A 17 -8.32 -29.42 20.64
C LEU A 17 -7.25 -29.81 19.62
N PHE A 18 -6.44 -30.83 19.90
CA PHE A 18 -5.43 -31.32 18.96
C PHE A 18 -6.06 -31.91 17.70
N ASP A 19 -7.16 -32.67 17.85
CA ASP A 19 -7.89 -33.25 16.72
C ASP A 19 -8.45 -32.14 15.81
N ARG A 20 -9.17 -31.17 16.41
CA ARG A 20 -9.69 -29.99 15.68
C ARG A 20 -8.58 -29.19 14.99
N LEU A 21 -7.44 -29.00 15.65
CA LEU A 21 -6.32 -28.25 15.09
C LEU A 21 -5.72 -28.99 13.89
N SER A 22 -5.57 -30.32 13.99
CA SER A 22 -5.07 -31.18 12.91
C SER A 22 -6.01 -31.18 11.70
N ASP A 23 -7.32 -31.28 11.93
CA ASP A 23 -8.33 -31.28 10.87
C ASP A 23 -8.37 -29.97 10.09
N ALA A 24 -8.07 -28.84 10.74
CA ALA A 24 -8.08 -27.51 10.14
C ALA A 24 -6.70 -27.03 9.65
N GLN A 25 -5.60 -27.75 9.92
CA GLN A 25 -4.23 -27.29 9.67
C GLN A 25 -3.93 -27.02 8.18
N TRP A 26 -4.55 -27.77 7.27
CA TRP A 26 -4.35 -27.61 5.83
C TRP A 26 -4.77 -26.23 5.31
N SER A 27 -5.67 -25.55 6.01
CA SER A 27 -6.23 -24.25 5.62
C SER A 27 -5.20 -23.11 5.60
N ASP A 28 -4.13 -23.20 6.40
CA ASP A 28 -3.08 -22.17 6.49
C ASP A 28 -2.35 -21.97 5.15
N GLY A 29 -2.11 -23.08 4.41
CA GLY A 29 -1.55 -23.04 3.07
C GLY A 29 -2.59 -22.81 1.97
N ALA A 30 -3.79 -23.40 2.13
CA ALA A 30 -4.82 -23.36 1.10
C ALA A 30 -5.49 -21.97 0.94
N LEU A 31 -5.61 -21.18 2.01
CA LEU A 31 -6.28 -19.88 1.96
C LEU A 31 -5.57 -18.88 1.02
N PRO A 32 -4.23 -18.64 1.13
CA PRO A 32 -3.52 -17.80 0.17
C PRO A 32 -3.62 -18.31 -1.28
N GLU A 33 -3.59 -19.63 -1.48
CA GLU A 33 -3.72 -20.24 -2.81
C GLU A 33 -5.11 -19.99 -3.40
N ALA A 34 -6.17 -20.18 -2.62
CA ALA A 34 -7.55 -19.91 -3.02
C ALA A 34 -7.77 -18.42 -3.37
N GLN A 35 -7.18 -17.50 -2.58
CA GLN A 35 -7.23 -16.07 -2.87
C GLN A 35 -6.57 -15.72 -4.21
N ASN A 36 -5.37 -16.25 -4.45
CA ASN A 36 -4.64 -16.03 -5.70
C ASN A 36 -5.36 -16.65 -6.91
N TYR A 37 -5.96 -17.82 -6.73
CA TYR A 37 -6.76 -18.47 -7.76
C TYR A 37 -7.97 -17.61 -8.15
N LEU A 38 -8.70 -17.07 -7.16
CA LEU A 38 -9.84 -16.19 -7.41
C LEU A 38 -9.43 -14.90 -8.15
N ILE A 39 -8.30 -14.29 -7.77
CA ILE A 39 -7.76 -13.12 -8.48
C ILE A 39 -7.50 -13.46 -9.95
N THR A 40 -6.86 -14.60 -10.21
CA THR A 40 -6.55 -15.07 -11.57
C THR A 40 -7.83 -15.30 -12.39
N CYS A 41 -8.85 -15.96 -11.82
CA CYS A 41 -10.14 -16.15 -12.49
C CYS A 41 -10.84 -14.82 -12.80
N LYS A 42 -10.79 -13.86 -11.88
CA LYS A 42 -11.37 -12.51 -12.09
C LYS A 42 -10.64 -11.74 -13.19
N ASP A 43 -9.32 -11.87 -13.27
CA ASP A 43 -8.54 -11.30 -14.37
C ASP A 43 -8.88 -11.93 -15.72
N HIS A 44 -9.09 -13.25 -15.78
CA HIS A 44 -9.55 -13.92 -17.01
C HIS A 44 -10.94 -13.42 -17.44
N VAL A 45 -11.88 -13.25 -16.50
CA VAL A 45 -13.20 -12.67 -16.79
C VAL A 45 -13.07 -11.25 -17.35
N ARG A 46 -12.23 -10.41 -16.73
CA ARG A 46 -11.99 -9.04 -17.19
C ARG A 46 -11.44 -9.01 -18.62
N LEU A 47 -10.44 -9.84 -18.92
CA LEU A 47 -9.86 -9.95 -20.26
C LEU A 47 -10.87 -10.45 -21.29
N ALA A 48 -11.70 -11.44 -20.95
CA ALA A 48 -12.76 -11.92 -21.84
C ALA A 48 -13.80 -10.82 -22.12
N GLN A 49 -14.18 -10.03 -21.11
CA GLN A 49 -15.07 -8.88 -21.29
C GLN A 49 -14.46 -7.81 -22.21
N GLU A 50 -13.17 -7.47 -22.01
CA GLU A 50 -12.43 -6.56 -22.88
C GLU A 50 -12.45 -7.07 -24.34
N ASN A 51 -12.12 -8.34 -24.57
CA ASN A 51 -12.17 -8.97 -25.91
C ASN A 51 -13.57 -8.93 -26.53
N ILE A 52 -14.62 -9.22 -25.77
CA ILE A 52 -16.02 -9.14 -26.25
C ILE A 52 -16.35 -7.72 -26.69
N THR A 53 -15.92 -6.69 -25.96
CA THR A 53 -16.16 -5.31 -26.39
C THR A 53 -15.42 -4.98 -27.69
N GLU A 54 -14.17 -5.42 -27.82
CA GLU A 54 -13.38 -5.22 -29.04
C GLU A 54 -14.01 -5.92 -30.24
N PHE A 55 -14.35 -7.21 -30.10
CA PHE A 55 -14.99 -8.00 -31.15
C PHE A 55 -16.37 -7.47 -31.52
N ASN A 56 -17.19 -7.03 -30.57
CA ASN A 56 -18.44 -6.36 -30.88
C ASN A 56 -18.24 -5.09 -31.71
N THR A 57 -17.23 -4.26 -31.39
CA THR A 57 -16.95 -3.08 -32.21
C THR A 57 -16.47 -3.44 -33.63
N ALA A 58 -15.76 -4.56 -33.79
CA ALA A 58 -15.33 -5.06 -35.09
C ALA A 58 -16.52 -5.59 -35.90
N VAL A 59 -17.37 -6.41 -35.28
CA VAL A 59 -18.62 -6.93 -35.85
C VAL A 59 -19.52 -5.79 -36.33
N GLU A 60 -19.71 -4.74 -35.53
CA GLU A 60 -20.51 -3.57 -35.93
C GLU A 60 -19.92 -2.83 -37.13
N LYS A 61 -18.59 -2.69 -37.19
CA LYS A 61 -17.88 -2.03 -38.31
C LYS A 61 -18.05 -2.83 -39.60
N GLU A 62 -17.83 -4.14 -39.55
CA GLU A 62 -17.97 -5.00 -40.73
C GLU A 62 -19.45 -5.13 -41.15
N HIS A 63 -20.38 -5.20 -40.20
CA HIS A 63 -21.82 -5.18 -40.50
C HIS A 63 -22.25 -3.90 -41.21
N LYS A 64 -21.77 -2.73 -40.76
CA LYS A 64 -22.01 -1.45 -41.45
C LYS A 64 -21.45 -1.45 -42.88
N ARG A 65 -20.26 -2.01 -43.09
CA ARG A 65 -19.66 -2.13 -44.44
C ARG A 65 -20.46 -3.08 -45.34
N LEU A 66 -20.95 -4.18 -44.80
CA LEU A 66 -21.83 -5.11 -45.52
C LEU A 66 -23.13 -4.41 -45.94
N LEU A 67 -23.75 -3.63 -45.03
CA LEU A 67 -24.95 -2.85 -45.33
C LEU A 67 -24.69 -1.78 -46.41
N ASP A 68 -23.55 -1.10 -46.39
CA ASP A 68 -23.16 -0.12 -47.42
C ASP A 68 -23.05 -0.74 -48.83
N ILE A 69 -22.67 -2.02 -48.91
CA ILE A 69 -22.52 -2.77 -50.17
C ILE A 69 -23.86 -3.39 -50.60
N LYS A 70 -24.70 -3.83 -49.65
CA LYS A 70 -25.99 -4.46 -49.88
C LYS A 70 -27.13 -3.46 -50.18
N GLY A 71 -27.08 -2.26 -49.61
CA GLY A 71 -28.08 -1.20 -49.80
C GLY A 71 -27.97 -0.48 -51.15
N HIS A 72 -28.90 0.42 -51.48
CA HIS A 72 -28.88 1.17 -52.75
C HIS A 72 -27.94 2.39 -52.77
N GLY A 73 -26.81 2.31 -52.07
CA GLY A 73 -25.83 3.39 -51.96
C GLY A 73 -24.89 3.52 -53.16
N VAL A 74 -24.01 4.53 -53.09
CA VAL A 74 -22.99 4.80 -54.13
C VAL A 74 -22.05 3.60 -54.33
N ARG A 75 -21.69 2.87 -53.26
CA ARG A 75 -20.83 1.68 -53.33
C ARG A 75 -21.50 0.51 -54.05
N HIS A 76 -22.75 0.18 -53.73
CA HIS A 76 -23.52 -0.84 -54.42
C HIS A 76 -23.62 -0.58 -55.92
N THR A 77 -23.99 0.66 -56.30
CA THR A 77 -24.09 1.05 -57.72
C THR A 77 -22.73 0.97 -58.43
N TRP A 78 -21.64 1.37 -57.76
CA TRP A 78 -20.29 1.25 -58.30
C TRP A 78 -19.86 -0.21 -58.54
N TYR A 79 -20.09 -1.10 -57.58
CA TYR A 79 -19.74 -2.52 -57.72
C TYR A 79 -20.64 -3.25 -58.72
N LYS A 80 -21.91 -2.86 -58.81
CA LYS A 80 -22.85 -3.35 -59.82
C LYS A 80 -22.41 -2.98 -61.24
N VAL A 81 -22.03 -1.72 -61.46
CA VAL A 81 -21.53 -1.24 -62.77
C VAL A 81 -20.23 -1.95 -63.17
N ARG A 82 -19.39 -2.31 -62.19
CA ARG A 82 -18.15 -3.08 -62.44
C ARG A 82 -18.34 -4.59 -62.54
N GLY A 83 -19.56 -5.12 -62.35
CA GLY A 83 -19.84 -6.55 -62.42
C GLY A 83 -19.20 -7.40 -61.32
N LYS A 84 -18.75 -6.80 -60.21
CA LYS A 84 -18.07 -7.48 -59.08
C LYS A 84 -18.86 -7.44 -57.78
N LEU A 85 -20.17 -7.27 -57.87
CA LEU A 85 -21.01 -7.06 -56.69
C LEU A 85 -21.11 -8.32 -55.83
N GLU A 86 -21.38 -9.48 -56.44
CA GLU A 86 -21.56 -10.75 -55.73
C GLU A 86 -20.26 -11.20 -55.05
N GLU A 87 -19.13 -11.21 -55.77
CA GLU A 87 -17.81 -11.54 -55.22
C GLU A 87 -17.45 -10.68 -53.98
N ARG A 88 -17.72 -9.37 -54.03
CA ARG A 88 -17.46 -8.46 -52.90
C ARG A 88 -18.43 -8.62 -51.75
N LEU A 89 -19.67 -9.01 -52.03
CA LEU A 89 -20.67 -9.26 -51.00
C LEU A 89 -20.31 -10.54 -50.22
N ASP A 90 -19.94 -11.61 -50.93
CA ASP A 90 -19.52 -12.88 -50.35
C ASP A 90 -18.24 -12.73 -49.49
N GLU A 91 -17.25 -11.98 -49.98
CA GLU A 91 -16.04 -11.68 -49.20
C GLU A 91 -16.36 -10.96 -47.88
N GLN A 92 -17.23 -9.96 -47.93
CA GLN A 92 -17.58 -9.13 -46.77
C GLN A 92 -18.50 -9.86 -45.79
N GLU A 93 -19.43 -10.68 -46.29
CA GLU A 93 -20.25 -11.57 -45.47
C GLU A 93 -19.38 -12.58 -44.73
N LYS A 94 -18.37 -13.16 -45.40
CA LYS A 94 -17.41 -14.06 -44.76
C LYS A 94 -16.61 -13.36 -43.66
N THR A 95 -16.10 -12.15 -43.91
CA THR A 95 -15.37 -11.39 -42.88
C THR A 95 -16.25 -11.02 -41.69
N TRP A 96 -17.50 -10.61 -41.95
CA TRP A 96 -18.46 -10.34 -40.88
C TRP A 96 -18.79 -11.59 -40.05
N LEU A 97 -19.05 -12.73 -40.71
CA LEU A 97 -19.31 -14.01 -40.03
C LEU A 97 -18.14 -14.44 -39.15
N GLN A 98 -16.90 -14.30 -39.65
CA GLN A 98 -15.69 -14.62 -38.87
C GLN A 98 -15.56 -13.77 -37.60
N GLU A 99 -15.79 -12.47 -37.68
CA GLU A 99 -15.75 -11.61 -36.48
C GLU A 99 -16.93 -11.89 -35.54
N PHE A 100 -18.09 -12.25 -36.08
CA PHE A 100 -19.26 -12.63 -35.29
C PHE A 100 -19.04 -13.96 -34.54
N GLU A 101 -18.45 -14.96 -35.19
CA GLU A 101 -18.08 -16.23 -34.57
C GLU A 101 -17.11 -16.03 -33.41
N LYS A 102 -16.03 -15.24 -33.59
CA LYS A 102 -15.10 -14.90 -32.50
C LYS A 102 -15.79 -14.25 -31.31
N CYS A 103 -16.73 -13.34 -31.57
CA CYS A 103 -17.52 -12.70 -30.52
C CYS A 103 -18.36 -13.74 -29.75
N LYS A 104 -18.98 -14.69 -30.46
CA LYS A 104 -19.79 -15.75 -29.85
C LYS A 104 -18.95 -16.74 -29.04
N GLU A 105 -17.80 -17.14 -29.56
CA GLU A 105 -16.84 -18.01 -28.86
C GLU A 105 -16.38 -17.37 -27.54
N GLU A 106 -16.04 -16.08 -27.55
CA GLU A 106 -15.65 -15.39 -26.31
C GLU A 106 -16.83 -15.17 -25.35
N GLU A 107 -18.07 -14.96 -25.83
CA GLU A 107 -19.26 -14.92 -24.98
C GLU A 107 -19.50 -16.27 -24.27
N GLU A 108 -19.36 -17.40 -24.99
CA GLU A 108 -19.46 -18.74 -24.40
C GLU A 108 -18.35 -18.98 -23.38
N ARG A 109 -17.12 -18.57 -23.72
CA ARG A 109 -15.98 -18.62 -22.80
C ARG A 109 -16.22 -17.80 -21.53
N LEU A 110 -16.83 -16.61 -21.65
CA LEU A 110 -17.16 -15.77 -20.50
C LEU A 110 -18.13 -16.49 -19.55
N ILE A 111 -19.12 -17.22 -20.07
CA ILE A 111 -20.06 -18.00 -19.24
C ILE A 111 -19.29 -19.06 -18.43
N VAL A 112 -18.36 -19.79 -19.07
CA VAL A 112 -17.53 -20.79 -18.38
C VAL A 112 -16.65 -20.13 -17.31
N LEU A 113 -15.98 -19.02 -17.64
CA LEU A 113 -15.13 -18.29 -16.69
C LEU A 113 -15.93 -17.73 -15.50
N GLN A 114 -17.18 -17.34 -15.70
CA GLN A 114 -18.06 -16.91 -14.61
C GLN A 114 -18.43 -18.07 -13.66
N GLU A 115 -18.62 -19.28 -14.19
CA GLU A 115 -18.82 -20.47 -13.36
C GLU A 115 -17.56 -20.85 -12.58
N GLU A 116 -16.38 -20.71 -13.20
CA GLU A 116 -15.09 -20.90 -12.52
C GLU A 116 -14.91 -19.90 -11.38
N VAL A 117 -15.27 -18.62 -11.57
CA VAL A 117 -15.27 -17.62 -10.49
C VAL A 117 -16.20 -18.04 -9.36
N ARG A 118 -17.42 -18.49 -9.65
CA ARG A 118 -18.36 -18.95 -8.61
C ARG A 118 -17.81 -20.14 -7.82
N SER A 119 -17.18 -21.08 -8.52
CA SER A 119 -16.53 -22.25 -7.92
C SER A 119 -15.34 -21.82 -7.04
N ALA A 120 -14.52 -20.89 -7.52
CA ALA A 120 -13.39 -20.32 -6.78
C ALA A 120 -13.86 -19.53 -5.54
N GLU A 121 -14.97 -18.81 -5.61
CA GLU A 121 -15.56 -18.09 -4.47
C GLU A 121 -16.08 -19.07 -3.40
N THR A 122 -16.69 -20.17 -3.83
CA THR A 122 -17.14 -21.23 -2.91
C THR A 122 -15.95 -21.87 -2.20
N TYR A 123 -14.90 -22.25 -2.95
CA TYR A 123 -13.68 -22.82 -2.40
C TYR A 123 -12.95 -21.86 -1.46
N LEU A 124 -12.89 -20.56 -1.80
CA LEU A 124 -12.34 -19.54 -0.91
C LEU A 124 -13.11 -19.46 0.40
N HIS A 125 -14.44 -19.52 0.35
CA HIS A 125 -15.28 -19.48 1.54
C HIS A 125 -15.06 -20.71 2.45
N GLU A 126 -14.91 -21.89 1.86
CA GLU A 126 -14.55 -23.12 2.59
C GLU A 126 -13.17 -22.98 3.27
N CYS A 127 -12.16 -22.51 2.54
CA CYS A 127 -10.83 -22.27 3.07
C CYS A 127 -10.83 -21.24 4.19
N GLN A 128 -11.62 -20.16 4.06
CA GLN A 128 -11.79 -19.14 5.09
C GLN A 128 -12.42 -19.72 6.35
N THR A 129 -13.49 -20.51 6.21
CA THR A 129 -14.18 -21.13 7.35
C THR A 129 -13.23 -22.06 8.10
N ALA A 130 -12.50 -22.92 7.38
CA ALA A 130 -11.51 -23.81 7.97
C ALA A 130 -10.35 -23.04 8.62
N TYR A 131 -9.91 -21.93 8.02
CA TYR A 131 -8.86 -21.07 8.60
C TYR A 131 -9.32 -20.37 9.88
N ASP A 132 -10.55 -19.87 9.91
CA ASP A 132 -11.14 -19.26 11.10
C ASP A 132 -11.26 -20.30 12.23
N GLU A 133 -11.66 -21.53 11.92
CA GLU A 133 -11.67 -22.65 12.86
C GLU A 133 -10.25 -22.99 13.37
N TYR A 134 -9.26 -23.03 12.48
CA TYR A 134 -7.85 -23.25 12.82
C TYR A 134 -7.35 -22.18 13.80
N ILE A 135 -7.56 -20.89 13.48
CA ILE A 135 -7.11 -19.77 14.32
C ILE A 135 -7.83 -19.75 15.67
N ASN A 136 -9.15 -19.99 15.69
CA ASN A 136 -9.90 -20.03 16.94
C ASN A 136 -9.46 -21.19 17.83
N THR A 137 -9.25 -22.38 17.26
CA THR A 137 -8.76 -23.57 17.99
C THR A 137 -7.35 -23.35 18.52
N LYS A 138 -6.47 -22.77 17.69
CA LYS A 138 -5.12 -22.42 18.11
C LYS A 138 -5.13 -21.42 19.27
N ARG A 139 -5.95 -20.38 19.20
CA ARG A 139 -6.09 -19.40 20.28
C ARG A 139 -6.61 -20.04 21.56
N GLU A 140 -7.64 -20.87 21.49
CA GLU A 140 -8.17 -21.58 22.67
C GLU A 140 -7.08 -22.45 23.32
N LEU A 141 -6.28 -23.13 22.49
CA LEU A 141 -5.16 -23.93 22.97
C LEU A 141 -4.05 -23.06 23.59
N ASP A 142 -3.68 -21.95 22.94
CA ASP A 142 -2.70 -20.98 23.46
C ASP A 142 -3.12 -20.43 24.83
N GLU A 143 -4.39 -20.05 25.00
CA GLU A 143 -4.94 -19.53 26.27
C GLU A 143 -4.83 -20.56 27.40
N ILE A 144 -5.21 -21.81 27.13
CA ILE A 144 -5.11 -22.90 28.12
C ILE A 144 -3.65 -23.21 28.45
N LEU A 145 -2.77 -23.22 27.44
CA LEU A 145 -1.35 -23.45 27.65
C LEU A 145 -0.75 -22.31 28.48
N GLU A 146 -1.11 -21.06 28.22
CA GLU A 146 -0.64 -19.92 29.01
C GLU A 146 -1.09 -20.04 30.47
N ASP A 147 -2.33 -20.46 30.74
CA ASP A 147 -2.80 -20.69 32.12
C ASP A 147 -1.95 -21.74 32.85
N PHE A 148 -1.59 -22.84 32.18
CA PHE A 148 -0.80 -23.92 32.79
C PHE A 148 0.68 -23.61 32.94
N PHE A 149 1.26 -22.91 31.97
CA PHE A 149 2.67 -22.54 31.96
C PHE A 149 2.89 -21.12 32.50
N SER A 150 1.87 -20.50 33.11
CA SER A 150 2.00 -19.19 33.75
C SER A 150 2.88 -19.29 35.01
N GLY A 151 4.11 -18.79 34.90
CA GLY A 151 5.08 -18.76 35.98
C GLY A 151 6.16 -19.84 35.86
N SER A 152 7.01 -19.98 36.88
CA SER A 152 8.11 -20.95 36.81
C SER A 152 7.57 -22.38 36.77
N THR A 153 8.05 -23.18 35.83
CA THR A 153 7.75 -24.61 35.72
C THR A 153 8.99 -25.44 36.08
N PRO A 154 9.22 -25.77 37.37
CA PRO A 154 10.47 -26.43 37.79
C PRO A 154 10.70 -27.80 37.15
N SER A 155 9.62 -28.49 36.75
CA SER A 155 9.68 -29.75 36.00
C SER A 155 10.20 -29.59 34.56
N TYR A 156 10.16 -28.36 34.00
CA TYR A 156 10.46 -28.06 32.60
C TYR A 156 11.31 -26.78 32.45
N PRO A 157 12.53 -26.72 33.01
CA PRO A 157 13.37 -25.52 32.98
C PRO A 157 13.76 -25.06 31.57
N GLU A 158 13.77 -25.97 30.58
CA GLU A 158 14.01 -25.62 29.17
C GLU A 158 12.89 -24.74 28.59
N GLU A 159 11.64 -24.96 29.00
CA GLU A 159 10.49 -24.18 28.54
C GLU A 159 10.53 -22.77 29.14
N ASP A 160 10.83 -22.65 30.44
CA ASP A 160 11.03 -21.36 31.12
C ASP A 160 12.11 -20.51 30.42
N VAL A 161 13.21 -21.12 29.97
CA VAL A 161 14.28 -20.41 29.23
C VAL A 161 13.77 -19.91 27.88
N MET A 162 13.02 -20.73 27.13
CA MET A 162 12.44 -20.32 25.85
C MET A 162 11.43 -19.18 26.02
N GLU A 163 10.62 -19.22 27.09
CA GLU A 163 9.65 -18.17 27.40
C GLU A 163 10.34 -16.83 27.69
N GLN A 164 11.43 -16.84 28.49
CA GLN A 164 12.23 -15.65 28.78
C GLN A 164 12.90 -15.08 27.52
N ASP A 165 13.46 -15.95 26.68
CA ASP A 165 14.08 -15.54 25.44
C ASP A 165 13.06 -14.93 24.49
N LEU A 166 11.88 -15.54 24.34
CA LEU A 166 10.78 -15.02 23.53
C LEU A 166 10.35 -13.62 24.00
N LYS A 167 10.05 -13.46 25.30
CA LYS A 167 9.68 -12.16 25.89
C LYS A 167 10.72 -11.09 25.60
N LYS A 168 12.01 -11.41 25.76
CA LYS A 168 13.11 -10.49 25.44
C LYS A 168 13.15 -10.13 23.95
N GLN A 169 12.92 -11.08 23.04
CA GLN A 169 12.89 -10.79 21.61
C GLN A 169 11.68 -9.92 21.23
N GLU A 170 10.52 -10.13 21.86
CA GLU A 170 9.30 -9.35 21.67
C GLU A 170 9.46 -7.90 22.13
N GLU A 171 10.05 -7.68 23.31
CA GLU A 171 10.38 -6.33 23.80
C GLU A 171 11.27 -5.57 22.80
N GLN A 172 12.27 -6.26 22.24
CA GLN A 172 13.13 -5.68 21.22
C GLN A 172 12.35 -5.38 19.93
N LEU A 173 11.44 -6.26 19.50
CA LEU A 173 10.59 -6.00 18.34
C LEU A 173 9.69 -4.78 18.55
N ILE A 174 9.07 -4.65 19.73
CA ILE A 174 8.25 -3.49 20.10
C ILE A 174 9.10 -2.20 20.04
N SER A 175 10.34 -2.25 20.54
CA SER A 175 11.25 -1.10 20.47
C SER A 175 11.56 -0.69 19.02
N LEU A 176 11.81 -1.65 18.14
CA LEU A 176 12.06 -1.41 16.71
C LEU A 176 10.81 -0.88 15.99
N GLN A 177 9.62 -1.40 16.30
CA GLN A 177 8.36 -0.90 15.75
C GLN A 177 8.11 0.55 16.15
N ASN A 178 8.36 0.90 17.42
CA ASN A 178 8.27 2.27 17.90
C ASN A 178 9.27 3.20 17.21
N GLN A 179 10.51 2.76 17.06
CA GLN A 179 11.54 3.49 16.32
C GLN A 179 11.13 3.72 14.85
N HIS A 180 10.67 2.67 14.17
CA HIS A 180 10.19 2.76 12.80
C HIS A 180 9.05 3.77 12.69
N ARG A 181 8.04 3.70 13.57
CA ARG A 181 6.90 4.64 13.58
C ARG A 181 7.37 6.09 13.74
N LEU A 182 8.31 6.34 14.64
CA LEU A 182 8.89 7.67 14.84
C LEU A 182 9.63 8.16 13.60
N LEU A 183 10.46 7.32 12.99
CA LEU A 183 11.19 7.64 11.76
C LEU A 183 10.24 7.94 10.60
N THR A 184 9.20 7.13 10.40
CA THR A 184 8.17 7.38 9.38
C THR A 184 7.49 8.74 9.60
N HIS A 185 7.11 9.06 10.84
CA HIS A 185 6.46 10.32 11.14
C HIS A 185 7.37 11.53 10.89
N VAL A 186 8.64 11.45 11.31
CA VAL A 186 9.65 12.49 11.03
C VAL A 186 9.88 12.65 9.53
N PHE A 187 10.01 11.56 8.80
CA PHE A 187 10.17 11.57 7.34
C PHE A 187 9.00 12.27 6.64
N GLN A 188 7.76 11.97 7.06
CA GLN A 188 6.56 12.63 6.54
C GLN A 188 6.55 14.14 6.81
N LEU A 189 6.92 14.57 8.02
CA LEU A 189 7.02 16.01 8.35
C LEU A 189 8.07 16.71 7.50
N LEU A 190 9.25 16.11 7.34
CA LEU A 190 10.32 16.65 6.49
C LEU A 190 9.89 16.70 5.01
N HIS A 191 9.15 15.71 4.54
CA HIS A 191 8.63 15.68 3.18
C HIS A 191 7.61 16.81 2.95
N LYS A 192 6.69 17.03 3.90
CA LYS A 192 5.76 18.17 3.88
C LYS A 192 6.49 19.51 3.92
N ALA A 193 7.54 19.63 4.73
CA ALA A 193 8.38 20.82 4.77
C ALA A 193 9.02 21.10 3.41
N HIS A 194 9.58 20.08 2.76
CA HIS A 194 10.16 20.18 1.42
C HIS A 194 9.13 20.58 0.36
N GLN A 195 7.93 19.97 0.36
CA GLN A 195 6.84 20.39 -0.53
C GLN A 195 6.46 21.87 -0.34
N ALA A 196 6.38 22.33 0.91
CA ALA A 196 6.09 23.73 1.23
C ALA A 196 7.22 24.67 0.76
N VAL A 197 8.49 24.28 0.89
CA VAL A 197 9.63 25.03 0.33
C VAL A 197 9.55 25.11 -1.20
N MET A 198 9.20 24.02 -1.89
CA MET A 198 9.03 24.03 -3.34
C MET A 198 7.89 24.96 -3.79
N ILE A 199 6.77 24.99 -3.06
CA ILE A 199 5.66 25.92 -3.33
C ILE A 199 6.13 27.36 -3.11
N ALA A 200 6.87 27.63 -2.02
CA ALA A 200 7.39 28.96 -1.73
C ALA A 200 8.34 29.44 -2.83
N ARG A 201 9.24 28.56 -3.28
CA ARG A 201 10.19 28.84 -4.36
C ARG A 201 9.47 29.17 -5.67
N ARG A 202 8.51 28.35 -6.11
CA ARG A 202 7.73 28.62 -7.33
C ARG A 202 7.00 29.96 -7.26
N ALA A 203 6.39 30.26 -6.13
CA ALA A 203 5.72 31.54 -5.93
C ALA A 203 6.69 32.74 -5.95
N LEU A 204 7.93 32.58 -5.49
CA LEU A 204 8.98 33.61 -5.62
C LEU A 204 9.45 33.76 -7.07
N ASP A 205 9.63 32.67 -7.81
CA ASP A 205 9.95 32.68 -9.24
C ASP A 205 8.85 33.43 -10.03
N ASP A 206 7.57 33.11 -9.77
CA ASP A 206 6.43 33.77 -10.40
C ASP A 206 6.37 35.26 -10.04
N ALA A 207 6.63 35.63 -8.78
CA ALA A 207 6.72 37.03 -8.37
C ALA A 207 7.85 37.77 -9.10
N LEU A 208 9.00 37.13 -9.29
CA LEU A 208 10.15 37.70 -10.00
C LEU A 208 9.87 37.91 -11.48
N ASN A 209 9.21 36.95 -12.13
CA ASN A 209 8.79 37.03 -13.52
C ASN A 209 7.77 38.16 -13.72
N MET A 210 6.80 38.30 -12.82
CA MET A 210 5.78 39.36 -12.88
C MET A 210 6.38 40.74 -12.58
N ASN A 211 7.31 40.87 -11.63
CA ASN A 211 8.04 42.12 -11.40
C ASN A 211 8.89 42.51 -12.62
N THR A 212 9.49 41.54 -13.30
CA THR A 212 10.23 41.78 -14.56
C THR A 212 9.28 42.28 -15.65
N PHE A 213 8.07 41.72 -15.75
CA PHE A 213 7.07 42.16 -16.73
C PHE A 213 6.55 43.58 -16.44
N ASP A 214 6.35 43.94 -15.17
CA ASP A 214 5.87 45.27 -14.79
C ASP A 214 6.85 46.39 -15.17
N LEU A 215 8.15 46.14 -15.00
CA LEU A 215 9.21 47.04 -15.44
C LEU A 215 9.11 47.42 -16.93
N PHE A 216 8.53 46.55 -17.76
CA PHE A 216 8.29 46.80 -19.19
C PHE A 216 6.88 47.30 -19.50
N SER A 217 5.88 46.98 -18.68
CA SER A 217 4.46 47.22 -18.99
C SER A 217 3.79 48.34 -18.18
N LYS A 218 4.40 48.86 -17.11
CA LYS A 218 3.84 49.88 -16.19
C LYS A 218 2.35 49.65 -15.88
N SER A 219 1.97 48.42 -15.57
CA SER A 219 0.56 48.01 -15.54
C SER A 219 0.14 47.63 -14.11
N SER A 220 -0.90 48.28 -13.59
CA SER A 220 -1.41 48.06 -12.22
C SER A 220 -1.81 46.61 -11.90
N PHE A 221 -2.03 45.76 -12.93
CA PHE A 221 -2.33 44.33 -12.74
C PHE A 221 -1.12 43.51 -12.29
N ALA A 222 0.10 43.91 -12.67
CA ALA A 222 1.31 43.18 -12.32
C ALA A 222 1.63 43.31 -10.82
N ASP A 223 1.38 44.47 -10.21
CA ASP A 223 1.54 44.71 -8.77
C ASP A 223 0.67 43.77 -7.92
N ILE A 224 -0.59 43.59 -8.33
CA ILE A 224 -1.56 42.70 -7.65
C ILE A 224 -1.07 41.25 -7.74
N ALA A 225 -0.59 40.83 -8.90
CA ALA A 225 -0.07 39.47 -9.13
C ALA A 225 1.20 39.21 -8.30
N VAL A 226 2.14 40.16 -8.26
CA VAL A 226 3.36 40.08 -7.45
C VAL A 226 3.03 39.97 -5.97
N SER A 227 2.13 40.82 -5.46
CA SER A 227 1.69 40.80 -4.06
C SER A 227 1.05 39.46 -3.67
N SER A 228 0.17 38.92 -4.53
CA SER A 228 -0.46 37.61 -4.33
C SER A 228 0.58 36.48 -4.26
N ASN A 229 1.53 36.47 -5.19
CA ASN A 229 2.60 35.47 -5.23
C ASN A 229 3.53 35.57 -4.01
N LEU A 230 3.86 36.77 -3.55
CA LEU A 230 4.64 36.98 -2.33
C LEU A 230 3.89 36.50 -1.07
N ALA A 231 2.58 36.76 -0.99
CA ALA A 231 1.75 36.25 0.11
C ALA A 231 1.70 34.72 0.11
N ARG A 232 1.58 34.10 -1.07
CA ARG A 232 1.65 32.64 -1.23
C ARG A 232 3.00 32.08 -0.79
N ALA A 233 4.10 32.69 -1.24
CA ALA A 233 5.45 32.30 -0.86
C ALA A 233 5.64 32.36 0.65
N ARG A 234 5.16 33.44 1.28
CA ARG A 234 5.21 33.63 2.72
C ARG A 234 4.45 32.54 3.46
N ASN A 235 3.19 32.30 3.10
CA ASN A 235 2.36 31.28 3.76
C ASN A 235 3.00 29.89 3.67
N ALA A 236 3.54 29.55 2.50
CA ALA A 236 4.24 28.29 2.29
C ALA A 236 5.54 28.20 3.12
N SER A 237 6.33 29.27 3.18
CA SER A 237 7.56 29.30 4.00
C SER A 237 7.29 29.14 5.50
N MET A 238 6.17 29.70 5.99
CA MET A 238 5.75 29.57 7.38
C MET A 238 5.32 28.14 7.70
N GLN A 239 4.57 27.49 6.79
CA GLN A 239 4.21 26.08 6.93
C GLN A 239 5.45 25.19 6.93
N ALA A 240 6.40 25.43 6.04
CA ALA A 240 7.68 24.70 6.03
C ALA A 240 8.40 24.80 7.38
N GLN A 241 8.46 26.00 7.95
CA GLN A 241 9.07 26.21 9.26
C GLN A 241 8.33 25.49 10.39
N GLN A 242 6.99 25.48 10.37
CA GLN A 242 6.18 24.76 11.34
C GLN A 242 6.47 23.26 11.30
N PHE A 243 6.45 22.64 10.10
CA PHE A 243 6.78 21.22 9.94
C PHE A 243 8.20 20.89 10.40
N LEU A 244 9.16 21.76 10.13
CA LEU A 244 10.53 21.58 10.62
C LEU A 244 10.65 21.65 12.14
N ASN A 245 9.95 22.59 12.77
CA ASN A 245 9.94 22.72 14.22
C ASN A 245 9.30 21.50 14.87
N GLU A 246 8.22 20.98 14.27
CA GLU A 246 7.55 19.76 14.72
C GLU A 246 8.45 18.53 14.55
N ALA A 247 9.08 18.37 13.38
CA ALA A 247 10.03 17.30 13.12
C ALA A 247 11.18 17.30 14.14
N LYS A 248 11.72 18.49 14.45
CA LYS A 248 12.78 18.66 15.44
C LYS A 248 12.34 18.38 16.88
N ARG A 249 11.07 18.65 17.20
CA ARG A 249 10.49 18.31 18.52
C ARG A 249 10.42 16.79 18.69
N VAL A 250 10.08 16.05 17.62
CA VAL A 250 10.02 14.60 17.63
C VAL A 250 11.43 13.97 17.59
N SER A 251 12.33 14.52 16.78
CA SER A 251 13.71 14.06 16.66
C SER A 251 14.69 15.24 16.79
N PRO A 252 15.26 15.47 17.99
CA PRO A 252 16.20 16.57 18.24
C PRO A 252 17.49 16.51 17.41
N ASN A 253 17.81 15.33 16.86
CA ASN A 253 19.01 15.08 16.07
C ASN A 253 18.95 15.68 14.65
N ILE A 254 17.79 16.19 14.22
CA ILE A 254 17.66 16.83 12.91
C ILE A 254 18.50 18.13 12.90
N PRO A 255 19.42 18.29 11.93
CA PRO A 255 20.23 19.50 11.81
C PRO A 255 19.37 20.76 11.66
N HIS A 256 19.82 21.86 12.24
CA HIS A 256 19.10 23.13 12.13
C HIS A 256 19.28 23.74 10.73
N ILE A 257 18.19 23.85 9.97
CA ILE A 257 18.17 24.42 8.60
C ILE A 257 18.21 25.96 8.60
N GLY A 258 18.27 26.59 9.78
CA GLY A 258 18.07 28.02 9.93
C GLY A 258 16.61 28.42 9.80
N GLN A 259 16.35 29.72 9.77
CA GLN A 259 15.00 30.27 9.60
C GLN A 259 14.67 30.37 8.10
N ILE A 260 13.66 29.61 7.66
CA ILE A 260 13.19 29.58 6.27
C ILE A 260 12.08 30.61 6.03
N PHE A 261 11.60 31.30 7.07
CA PHE A 261 10.52 32.28 6.90
C PHE A 261 10.99 33.55 6.17
N ILE A 262 10.11 34.05 5.30
CA ILE A 262 10.28 35.35 4.63
C ILE A 262 9.82 36.45 5.61
N ARG A 263 10.72 37.37 6.00
CA ARG A 263 10.44 38.43 7.00
C ARG A 263 9.30 39.34 6.55
N GLN A 264 8.41 39.66 7.50
CA GLN A 264 7.21 40.47 7.31
C GLN A 264 7.48 41.96 7.12
N ASP A 265 8.56 42.49 7.70
CA ASP A 265 8.53 43.89 8.16
C ASP A 265 8.78 44.97 7.10
N ASN A 266 9.14 44.64 5.85
CA ASN A 266 9.49 45.66 4.85
C ASN A 266 9.05 45.37 3.40
N LEU A 267 8.44 44.23 3.09
CA LEU A 267 8.04 43.94 1.70
C LEU A 267 6.69 44.58 1.36
N VAL A 268 5.61 44.24 2.07
CA VAL A 268 4.26 44.67 1.68
C VAL A 268 4.06 46.20 1.79
N PHE A 269 4.68 46.85 2.78
CA PHE A 269 4.55 48.30 2.97
C PHE A 269 5.39 49.14 1.99
N ASN A 270 6.54 48.65 1.52
CA ASN A 270 7.36 49.35 0.53
C ASN A 270 6.88 49.13 -0.91
N ILE A 271 6.16 48.02 -1.19
CA ILE A 271 5.63 47.72 -2.53
C ILE A 271 4.46 48.63 -2.90
N MET A 272 3.69 49.10 -1.92
CA MET A 272 2.49 49.92 -2.19
C MET A 272 2.79 51.40 -2.46
N PHE A 273 4.02 51.92 -2.23
CA PHE A 273 4.20 53.37 -2.07
C PHE A 273 5.47 54.04 -2.66
N ASP A 274 6.27 53.47 -3.56
CA ASP A 274 7.22 54.36 -4.31
C ASP A 274 7.70 53.88 -5.68
N ASN A 275 7.66 54.81 -6.64
CA ASN A 275 8.00 54.65 -8.06
C ASN A 275 9.52 54.48 -8.29
N ILE A 276 9.92 53.42 -9.01
CA ILE A 276 11.20 53.22 -9.73
C ILE A 276 12.46 52.90 -8.90
N TRP A 277 12.76 53.54 -7.76
CA TRP A 277 13.96 53.20 -6.95
C TRP A 277 13.79 51.91 -6.11
N THR A 278 12.53 51.50 -5.94
CA THR A 278 12.04 50.39 -5.13
C THR A 278 12.09 49.04 -5.85
N ASP A 279 12.13 49.02 -7.18
CA ASP A 279 12.08 47.79 -7.98
C ASP A 279 13.38 46.99 -7.94
N MET A 280 14.54 47.67 -8.01
CA MET A 280 15.83 46.97 -7.93
C MET A 280 16.06 46.36 -6.54
N SER A 281 15.66 47.07 -5.47
CA SER A 281 15.78 46.57 -4.10
C SER A 281 14.77 45.46 -3.80
N MET A 282 13.55 45.55 -4.35
CA MET A 282 12.54 44.49 -4.28
C MET A 282 13.00 43.23 -5.01
N ARG A 283 13.49 43.36 -6.25
CA ARG A 283 14.05 42.25 -7.02
C ARG A 283 15.22 41.60 -6.31
N GLN A 284 16.12 42.39 -5.71
CA GLN A 284 17.22 41.86 -4.90
C GLN A 284 16.70 41.08 -3.68
N THR A 285 15.67 41.58 -3.01
CA THR A 285 15.05 40.90 -1.86
C THR A 285 14.40 39.58 -2.26
N ILE A 286 13.68 39.55 -3.40
CA ILE A 286 13.08 38.32 -3.94
C ILE A 286 14.18 37.31 -4.31
N HIS A 287 15.26 37.77 -4.97
CA HIS A 287 16.42 36.94 -5.28
C HIS A 287 17.09 36.36 -4.04
N GLU A 288 17.26 37.15 -2.98
CA GLU A 288 17.80 36.66 -1.71
C GLU A 288 16.90 35.61 -1.06
N ALA A 289 15.59 35.84 -1.04
CA ALA A 289 14.62 34.88 -0.53
C ALA A 289 14.64 33.57 -1.32
N LEU A 290 14.69 33.65 -2.66
CA LEU A 290 14.79 32.51 -3.57
C LEU A 290 16.09 31.73 -3.32
N ASN A 291 17.23 32.42 -3.20
CA ASN A 291 18.51 31.79 -2.88
C ASN A 291 18.46 31.05 -1.53
N ARG A 292 17.79 31.61 -0.52
CA ARG A 292 17.56 30.92 0.77
C ARG A 292 16.68 29.68 0.59
N MET A 293 15.60 29.77 -0.20
CA MET A 293 14.73 28.62 -0.47
C MET A 293 15.49 27.52 -1.21
N CYS A 294 16.29 27.84 -2.23
CA CYS A 294 17.09 26.87 -2.96
C CYS A 294 18.12 26.14 -2.07
N ARG A 295 18.74 26.85 -1.12
CA ARG A 295 19.64 26.23 -0.14
C ARG A 295 18.88 25.30 0.81
N ALA A 296 17.74 25.75 1.32
CA ALA A 296 16.89 24.95 2.19
C ALA A 296 16.37 23.69 1.48
N ASP A 297 15.97 23.82 0.22
CA ASP A 297 15.53 22.74 -0.67
C ASP A 297 16.62 21.67 -0.82
N THR A 298 17.84 22.08 -1.21
CA THR A 298 18.99 21.19 -1.35
C THR A 298 19.34 20.50 -0.02
N PHE A 299 19.28 21.23 1.09
CA PHE A 299 19.59 20.69 2.41
C PHE A 299 18.53 19.69 2.88
N LEU A 300 17.24 20.01 2.67
CA LEU A 300 16.11 19.13 2.98
C LEU A 300 16.17 17.83 2.19
N LEU A 301 16.52 17.89 0.91
CA LEU A 301 16.73 16.70 0.08
C LEU A 301 17.84 15.81 0.65
N GLY A 302 18.96 16.41 1.10
CA GLY A 302 20.03 15.67 1.74
C GLY A 302 19.58 14.97 3.03
N ILE A 303 18.83 15.65 3.89
CA ILE A 303 18.27 15.05 5.11
C ILE A 303 17.26 13.95 4.76
N LEU A 304 16.36 14.19 3.80
CA LEU A 304 15.37 13.21 3.36
C LEU A 304 16.01 11.94 2.82
N ALA A 305 17.10 12.07 2.05
CA ALA A 305 17.85 10.92 1.56
C ALA A 305 18.44 10.10 2.72
N GLY A 306 19.10 10.74 3.68
CA GLY A 306 19.65 10.05 4.86
C GLY A 306 18.56 9.42 5.75
N MET A 307 17.43 10.11 5.94
CA MET A 307 16.30 9.57 6.70
C MET A 307 15.63 8.40 6.00
N LYS A 308 15.55 8.42 4.67
CA LYS A 308 15.02 7.31 3.87
C LYS A 308 15.90 6.07 4.06
N GLU A 309 17.22 6.21 3.98
CA GLU A 309 18.14 5.10 4.21
C GLU A 309 18.02 4.53 5.64
N GLN A 310 17.90 5.41 6.65
CA GLN A 310 17.66 4.97 8.03
C GLN A 310 16.34 4.23 8.20
N LEU A 311 15.27 4.71 7.53
CA LEU A 311 13.96 4.07 7.55
C LEU A 311 14.01 2.68 6.91
N GLU A 312 14.62 2.54 5.73
CA GLU A 312 14.78 1.27 5.02
C GLU A 312 15.58 0.26 5.86
N ARG A 313 16.68 0.69 6.51
CA ARG A 313 17.44 -0.17 7.43
C ARG A 313 16.60 -0.63 8.62
N CYS A 314 15.87 0.30 9.25
CA CYS A 314 15.01 0.00 10.40
C CYS A 314 13.87 -0.94 10.01
N GLU A 315 13.32 -0.81 8.80
CA GLU A 315 12.30 -1.70 8.26
C GLU A 315 12.84 -3.12 8.05
N VAL A 316 14.00 -3.27 7.42
CA VAL A 316 14.65 -4.57 7.24
C VAL A 316 14.93 -5.24 8.59
N ASP A 317 15.44 -4.50 9.57
CA ASP A 317 15.74 -5.04 10.90
C ASP A 317 14.47 -5.44 11.65
N ARG A 318 13.41 -4.61 11.59
CA ARG A 318 12.08 -4.92 12.12
C ARG A 318 11.53 -6.22 11.51
N ASP A 319 11.62 -6.37 10.19
CA ASP A 319 11.03 -7.51 9.49
C ASP A 319 11.80 -8.81 9.76
N LYS A 320 13.14 -8.74 9.78
CA LYS A 320 13.99 -9.86 10.22
C LYS A 320 13.64 -10.27 11.64
N LYS A 321 13.51 -9.30 12.55
CA LYS A 321 13.15 -9.56 13.94
C LYS A 321 11.76 -10.15 14.08
N SER A 322 10.77 -9.63 13.36
CA SER A 322 9.40 -10.14 13.37
C SER A 322 9.35 -11.59 12.90
N LYS A 323 10.07 -11.95 11.83
CA LYS A 323 10.20 -13.34 11.38
C LYS A 323 10.84 -14.23 12.45
N HIS A 324 11.90 -13.75 13.10
CA HIS A 324 12.57 -14.50 14.16
C HIS A 324 11.67 -14.74 15.38
N VAL A 325 10.96 -13.71 15.86
CA VAL A 325 9.98 -13.81 16.94
C VAL A 325 8.88 -14.81 16.60
N LYS A 326 8.33 -14.77 15.37
CA LYS A 326 7.32 -15.73 14.91
C LYS A 326 7.84 -17.17 14.90
N CYS A 327 9.08 -17.38 14.48
CA CYS A 327 9.73 -18.70 14.52
C CYS A 327 9.86 -19.20 15.97
N LEU A 328 10.41 -18.37 16.86
CA LEU A 328 10.57 -18.70 18.28
C LEU A 328 9.23 -18.97 18.98
N ALA A 329 8.20 -18.15 18.73
CA ALA A 329 6.86 -18.35 19.27
C ALA A 329 6.27 -19.70 18.80
N THR A 330 6.52 -20.08 17.55
CA THR A 330 6.08 -21.37 17.01
C THR A 330 6.83 -22.54 17.66
N GLU A 331 8.14 -22.43 17.82
CA GLU A 331 8.96 -23.43 18.50
C GLU A 331 8.56 -23.60 19.97
N HIS A 332 8.32 -22.49 20.67
CA HIS A 332 7.86 -22.46 22.05
C HIS A 332 6.47 -23.11 22.21
N PHE A 333 5.53 -22.77 21.33
CA PHE A 333 4.22 -23.41 21.26
C PHE A 333 4.32 -24.92 21.02
N ILE A 334 5.12 -25.36 20.05
CA ILE A 334 5.35 -26.79 19.76
C ILE A 334 5.96 -27.51 20.98
N LYS A 335 6.90 -26.87 21.68
CA LYS A 335 7.50 -27.42 22.90
C LYS A 335 6.44 -27.64 23.98
N ARG A 336 5.58 -26.64 24.24
CA ARG A 336 4.45 -26.76 25.19
C ARG A 336 3.50 -27.88 24.79
N ILE A 337 3.08 -27.96 23.52
CA ILE A 337 2.25 -29.06 23.01
C ILE A 337 2.92 -30.41 23.26
N THR A 338 4.22 -30.54 22.97
CA THR A 338 4.97 -31.78 23.15
C THR A 338 4.99 -32.21 24.62
N ILE A 339 5.18 -31.26 25.54
CA ILE A 339 5.11 -31.52 26.99
C ILE A 339 3.73 -32.05 27.37
N VAL A 340 2.65 -31.36 26.97
CA VAL A 340 1.26 -31.76 27.26
C VAL A 340 0.97 -33.15 26.70
N GLN A 341 1.32 -33.43 25.44
CA GLN A 341 1.10 -34.73 24.82
C GLN A 341 1.87 -35.86 25.54
N ASN A 342 3.09 -35.58 26.01
CA ASN A 342 3.87 -36.55 26.76
C ASN A 342 3.23 -36.86 28.11
N ILE A 343 2.71 -35.85 28.82
CA ILE A 343 2.00 -36.02 30.09
C ILE A 343 0.73 -36.86 29.87
N ILE A 344 -0.09 -36.52 28.87
CA ILE A 344 -1.35 -37.24 28.58
C ILE A 344 -1.08 -38.72 28.26
N LYS A 345 0.05 -39.05 27.61
CA LYS A 345 0.43 -40.42 27.27
C LYS A 345 1.00 -41.23 28.44
N MET A 346 1.39 -40.58 29.55
CA MET A 346 1.92 -41.31 30.71
C MET A 346 0.80 -42.07 31.44
N PRO A 347 1.01 -43.35 31.81
CA PRO A 347 0.03 -44.07 32.62
C PRO A 347 -0.10 -43.41 33.99
N PRO A 348 -1.32 -43.37 34.58
CA PRO A 348 -1.53 -42.75 35.88
C PRO A 348 -0.65 -43.46 36.93
N PRO A 349 -0.03 -42.72 37.87
CA PRO A 349 1.00 -43.22 38.79
C PRO A 349 0.54 -44.31 39.78
N TYR A 350 -0.69 -44.82 39.67
CA TYR A 350 -1.31 -45.78 40.58
C TYR A 350 -1.61 -47.15 39.94
N SER A 351 -1.13 -47.46 38.74
CA SER A 351 -1.39 -48.76 38.08
C SER A 351 -0.31 -49.84 38.32
N SER A 352 0.67 -49.60 39.21
CA SER A 352 1.74 -50.57 39.53
C SER A 352 1.62 -51.27 40.89
N GLU A 353 0.42 -51.35 41.47
CA GLU A 353 0.11 -52.22 42.62
C GLU A 353 -1.05 -53.17 42.30
N VAL A 354 -0.79 -54.25 41.54
CA VAL A 354 -1.57 -55.51 41.60
C VAL A 354 -0.62 -56.68 41.44
#